data_AF-A0A0Q6X2F0-F1
#
_entry.id   AF-A0A0Q6X2F0-F1
#
_cell.length_a   1.000
_cell.length_b   1.000
_cell.length_c   1.000
_cell.angle_alpha   90.00
_cell.angle_beta   90.00
_cell.angle_gamma   90.00
#
_symmetry.space_group_name_H-M   'P 1'
#
loop_
_entity.id
_entity.type
_entity.pdbx_description
1 polymer ?
#
loop_
_entity_poly.entity_id
_entity_poly.type
_entity_poly.pdbx_seq_one_letter_code
_entity_poly.pdbx_strand_id
1 'polypeptide(L)'
;MDHDSPVLDSDTLRQQLMSHLPMQRIKALHVFEVEPANGATPEHVAAAAAAARFAARGIPFYSAQDTSYLAWVDKAVTLWQRVQDTVAFAPAVPKFARTGAARHA
;
A
#
# COMPACT_ATOMS: atom_id res chain seq x y z
N MET A 1 3.92 -14.15 -18.61
CA MET A 1 4.26 -14.07 -17.17
C MET A 1 3.41 -12.94 -16.64
N ASP A 2 2.29 -13.32 -16.05
CA ASP A 2 1.36 -12.39 -15.42
C ASP A 2 2.08 -11.73 -14.25
N HIS A 3 2.25 -10.42 -14.31
CA HIS A 3 2.64 -9.62 -13.16
C HIS A 3 1.43 -9.52 -12.23
N ASP A 4 1.10 -10.64 -11.59
CA ASP A 4 0.38 -10.60 -10.32
C ASP A 4 1.33 -9.86 -9.37
N SER A 5 1.16 -8.54 -9.23
CA SER A 5 1.65 -7.86 -8.03
C SER A 5 0.92 -8.56 -6.89
N PRO A 6 1.59 -9.43 -6.09
CA PRO A 6 0.88 -10.07 -5.00
C PRO A 6 0.43 -8.94 -4.10
N VAL A 7 -0.89 -8.77 -3.96
CA VAL A 7 -1.47 -7.87 -2.97
C VAL A 7 -0.86 -8.27 -1.64
N LEU A 8 0.13 -7.50 -1.22
CA LEU A 8 0.93 -7.83 -0.05
C LEU A 8 0.06 -7.46 1.14
N ASP A 9 -0.65 -8.40 1.76
CA ASP A 9 -1.41 -8.06 2.97
C ASP A 9 -0.48 -7.58 4.09
N SER A 10 -1.04 -6.89 5.09
CA SER A 10 -0.30 -6.32 6.21
C SER A 10 0.57 -7.33 6.97
N ASP A 11 0.13 -8.59 7.07
CA ASP A 11 0.90 -9.64 7.75
C ASP A 11 2.07 -10.12 6.90
N THR A 12 1.89 -10.24 5.59
CA THR A 12 2.94 -10.55 4.62
C THR A 12 3.99 -9.42 4.60
N LEU A 13 3.56 -8.16 4.66
CA LEU A 13 4.48 -7.02 4.79
C LEU A 13 5.33 -7.14 6.05
N ARG A 14 4.70 -7.40 7.20
CA ARG A 14 5.39 -7.58 8.48
C ARG A 14 6.42 -8.70 8.40
N GLN A 15 6.03 -9.87 7.90
CA GLN A 15 6.91 -11.04 7.80
C GLN A 15 8.13 -10.76 6.91
N GLN A 16 7.92 -10.09 5.76
CA GLN A 16 9.02 -9.82 4.83
C GLN A 16 9.97 -8.72 5.34
N LEU A 17 9.45 -7.68 6.01
CA LEU A 17 10.29 -6.69 6.71
C LEU A 17 11.10 -7.36 7.84
N MET A 18 10.51 -8.30 8.56
CA MET A 18 11.17 -9.04 9.64
C MET A 18 12.07 -10.20 9.15
N SER A 19 12.16 -10.43 7.84
CA SER A 19 12.92 -11.54 7.29
C SER A 19 14.39 -11.47 7.69
N HIS A 20 15.00 -12.61 7.98
CA HIS A 20 16.45 -12.71 8.19
C HIS A 20 17.24 -12.46 6.88
N LEU A 21 16.58 -12.57 5.72
CA LEU A 21 17.18 -12.35 4.41
C LEU A 21 17.14 -10.86 4.04
N PRO A 22 18.29 -10.16 3.95
CA PRO A 22 18.32 -8.73 3.65
C PRO A 22 17.59 -8.37 2.36
N MET A 23 17.67 -9.23 1.34
CA MET A 23 17.01 -8.98 0.06
C MET A 23 15.48 -9.06 0.13
N GLN A 24 14.91 -9.86 1.04
CA GLN A 24 13.46 -9.87 1.24
C GLN A 24 13.00 -8.57 1.90
N ARG A 25 13.77 -8.07 2.88
CA ARG A 25 13.49 -6.78 3.52
C ARG A 25 13.51 -5.63 2.53
N ILE A 26 14.50 -5.60 1.62
CA ILE A 26 14.61 -4.57 0.57
C ILE A 26 13.42 -4.62 -0.40
N LYS A 27 13.00 -5.82 -0.82
CA LYS A 27 11.83 -5.98 -1.69
C LYS A 27 10.55 -5.49 -1.01
N ALA A 28 10.34 -5.85 0.26
CA ALA A 28 9.20 -5.40 1.04
C ALA A 28 9.17 -3.88 1.23
N LEU A 29 10.33 -3.26 1.47
CA LEU A 29 10.46 -1.81 1.51
C LEU A 29 10.07 -1.17 0.18
N HIS A 30 10.57 -1.70 -0.93
CA HIS A 30 10.25 -1.17 -2.26
C HIS A 30 8.75 -1.23 -2.56
N VAL A 31 8.11 -2.35 -2.22
CA VAL A 31 6.64 -2.50 -2.31
C VAL A 31 5.94 -1.46 -1.46
N PHE A 32 6.35 -1.28 -0.20
CA PHE A 32 5.79 -0.28 0.71
C PHE A 32 5.96 1.16 0.20
N GLU A 33 7.05 1.46 -0.52
CA GLU A 33 7.37 2.77 -1.07
C GLU A 33 6.60 3.08 -2.37
N VAL A 34 6.45 2.10 -3.26
CA VAL A 34 6.06 2.33 -4.66
C VAL A 34 4.62 1.92 -4.97
N GLU A 35 4.17 0.77 -4.45
CA GLU A 35 2.85 0.23 -4.78
C GLU A 35 1.65 1.07 -4.28
N PRO A 36 1.72 1.87 -3.18
CA PRO A 36 0.59 2.72 -2.78
C PRO A 36 0.19 3.78 -3.80
N ALA A 37 1.01 4.06 -4.83
CA ALA A 37 0.79 5.19 -5.73
C ALA A 37 -0.36 5.00 -6.73
N ASN A 38 -0.99 3.81 -6.77
CA ASN A 38 -1.89 3.42 -7.86
C ASN A 38 -3.40 3.64 -7.60
N GLY A 39 -3.81 4.17 -6.44
CA GLY A 39 -5.24 4.39 -6.18
C GLY A 39 -5.81 5.72 -6.71
N ALA A 40 -7.10 5.70 -6.99
CA ALA A 40 -7.82 6.80 -7.64
C ALA A 40 -8.53 7.77 -6.67
N THR A 41 -8.68 7.41 -5.38
CA THR A 41 -9.40 8.25 -4.40
C THR A 41 -8.46 9.22 -3.68
N PRO A 42 -8.91 10.43 -3.31
CA PRO A 42 -8.10 11.37 -2.52
C PRO A 42 -7.60 10.79 -1.19
N GLU A 43 -8.43 9.94 -0.56
CA GLU A 43 -8.09 9.26 0.70
C GLU A 43 -6.94 8.27 0.49
N HIS A 44 -6.98 7.49 -0.58
CA HIS A 44 -5.90 6.58 -0.95
C HIS A 44 -4.60 7.34 -1.24
N VAL A 45 -4.67 8.41 -2.03
CA VAL A 45 -3.50 9.25 -2.34
C VAL A 45 -2.88 9.83 -1.06
N ALA A 46 -3.71 10.27 -0.11
CA ALA A 46 -3.23 10.78 1.18
C ALA A 46 -2.56 9.69 2.02
N ALA A 47 -3.16 8.49 2.11
CA ALA A 47 -2.61 7.35 2.81
C ALA A 47 -1.28 6.89 2.19
N ALA A 48 -1.23 6.80 0.86
CA ALA A 48 -0.05 6.47 0.08
C ALA A 48 1.08 7.47 0.29
N ALA A 49 0.78 8.77 0.25
CA ALA A 49 1.75 9.82 0.50
C ALA A 49 2.29 9.78 1.95
N ALA A 50 1.48 9.37 2.93
CA ALA A 50 1.93 9.19 4.31
C ALA A 50 2.89 8.00 4.44
N ALA A 51 2.62 6.88 3.77
CA ALA A 51 3.51 5.72 3.71
C ALA A 51 4.86 6.09 3.04
N ALA A 52 4.82 6.71 1.87
CA ALA A 52 6.03 7.14 1.15
C ALA A 52 6.89 8.14 1.96
N ARG A 53 6.27 9.14 2.61
CA ARG A 53 6.99 10.08 3.49
C ARG A 53 7.59 9.41 4.72
N PHE A 54 6.97 8.34 5.22
CA PHE A 54 7.50 7.58 6.34
C PHE A 54 8.74 6.78 5.93
N ALA A 55 8.69 6.10 4.78
CA ALA A 55 9.82 5.37 4.22
C ALA A 55 11.01 6.27 3.88
N ALA A 56 10.74 7.45 3.29
CA ALA A 56 11.77 8.41 2.88
C ALA A 56 12.66 8.94 4.03
N ARG A 57 12.24 8.79 5.29
CA ARG A 57 13.05 9.16 6.47
C ARG A 57 14.17 8.15 6.75
N GLY A 58 14.20 7.04 6.02
CA GLY A 58 15.15 5.95 6.20
C GLY A 58 14.69 4.93 7.22
N ILE A 59 15.29 3.76 7.14
CA ILE A 59 15.09 2.65 8.07
C ILE A 59 16.11 2.77 9.20
N PRO A 60 15.69 2.78 10.48
CA PRO A 60 16.61 2.67 11.61
C PRO A 60 17.27 1.28 11.63
N PHE A 61 18.57 1.22 11.95
CA PHE A 61 19.44 0.04 12.09
C PHE A 61 18.81 -1.35 11.77
N TYR A 62 19.33 -2.04 10.75
CA TYR A 62 18.82 -3.31 10.18
C TYR A 62 18.76 -4.54 11.09
N SER A 63 19.01 -4.42 12.40
CA SER A 63 18.82 -5.55 13.29
C SER A 63 17.32 -5.78 13.50
N ALA A 64 16.83 -6.96 13.11
CA ALA A 64 15.43 -7.36 13.34
C ALA A 64 15.07 -7.43 14.84
N GLN A 65 16.07 -7.40 15.73
CA GLN A 65 15.89 -7.40 17.18
C GLN A 65 15.98 -6.00 17.79
N ASP A 66 16.32 -4.97 17.00
CA ASP A 66 16.37 -3.59 17.50
C ASP A 66 14.95 -3.07 17.78
N THR A 67 14.74 -2.53 18.97
CA THR A 67 13.42 -2.02 19.39
C THR A 67 12.94 -0.86 18.54
N SER A 68 13.85 -0.02 18.03
CA SER A 68 13.55 1.07 17.11
C SER A 68 13.14 0.54 15.74
N TYR A 69 13.77 -0.55 15.28
CA TYR A 69 13.39 -1.23 14.05
C TYR A 69 12.00 -1.87 14.17
N LEU A 70 11.72 -2.58 15.26
CA LEU A 70 10.41 -3.16 15.54
C LEU A 70 9.29 -2.10 15.54
N ALA A 71 9.51 -0.98 16.26
CA ALA A 71 8.56 0.13 16.28
C ALA A 71 8.37 0.78 14.90
N TRP A 72 9.43 0.82 14.09
CA TRP A 72 9.36 1.28 12.70
C TRP A 72 8.51 0.33 11.85
N VAL A 73 8.70 -0.99 11.99
CA VAL A 73 7.93 -2.01 11.26
C VAL A 73 6.44 -1.94 11.61
N ASP A 74 6.09 -1.82 12.88
CA ASP A 74 4.68 -1.70 13.29
C ASP A 74 4.01 -0.46 12.71
N LYS A 75 4.75 0.65 12.64
CA LYS A 75 4.24 1.88 12.01
C LYS A 75 4.11 1.74 10.49
N ALA A 76 5.06 1.08 9.82
CA ALA A 76 4.98 0.77 8.40
C ALA A 76 3.73 -0.07 8.10
N VAL A 77 3.51 -1.14 8.86
CA VAL A 77 2.35 -2.04 8.72
C VAL A 77 1.03 -1.29 8.95
N THR A 78 0.97 -0.42 9.97
CA THR A 78 -0.23 0.39 10.24
C THR A 78 -0.55 1.35 9.08
N LEU A 79 0.46 1.98 8.50
CA LEU A 79 0.27 2.87 7.34
C LEU A 79 -0.17 2.09 6.10
N TRP A 80 0.41 0.92 5.89
CA TRP A 80 0.05 0.03 4.80
C TRP A 80 -1.40 -0.47 4.92
N GLN A 81 -1.83 -0.86 6.12
CA GLN A 81 -3.22 -1.25 6.36
C GLN A 81 -4.20 -0.14 6.00
N ARG A 82 -3.88 1.12 6.35
CA ARG A 82 -4.70 2.27 5.95
C ARG A 82 -4.78 2.41 4.42
N VAL A 83 -3.68 2.21 3.70
CA VAL A 83 -3.70 2.22 2.23
C VAL A 83 -4.63 1.12 1.71
N GLN A 84 -4.59 -0.08 2.29
CA GLN A 84 -5.46 -1.19 1.88
C GLN A 84 -6.94 -0.93 2.19
N ASP A 85 -7.25 -0.38 3.36
CA ASP A 85 -8.61 -0.09 3.78
C ASP A 85 -9.30 0.94 2.85
N THR A 86 -8.54 1.90 2.31
CA THR A 86 -9.06 2.88 1.34
C THR A 86 -9.43 2.28 -0.02
N VAL A 87 -8.88 1.11 -0.38
CA VAL A 87 -9.26 0.37 -1.58
C VAL A 87 -10.53 -0.43 -1.33
N ALA A 88 -10.67 -1.02 -0.13
CA ALA A 88 -11.84 -1.81 0.25
C ALA A 88 -13.13 -0.96 0.37
N PHE A 89 -13.00 0.33 0.69
CA PHE A 89 -14.14 1.23 0.92
C PHE A 89 -14.51 2.13 -0.26
N ALA A 90 -13.85 2.01 -1.42
CA ALA A 90 -14.20 2.82 -2.58
C ALA A 90 -15.63 2.48 -3.06
N PRO A 91 -16.59 3.43 -3.04
CA PRO A 91 -17.93 3.16 -3.54
C PRO A 91 -17.85 2.89 -5.04
N ALA A 92 -18.32 1.71 -5.46
CA ALA A 92 -18.51 1.40 -6.88
C ALA A 92 -19.47 2.45 -7.46
N VAL A 93 -18.94 3.40 -8.24
CA VAL A 93 -19.78 4.36 -8.95
C VAL A 93 -20.62 3.56 -9.94
N PRO A 94 -21.97 3.49 -9.79
CA PRO A 94 -22.78 2.80 -10.78
C PRO A 94 -22.66 3.58 -12.08
N LYS A 95 -22.14 2.91 -13.11
CA LYS A 95 -22.09 3.42 -14.48
C LYS A 95 -23.53 3.65 -14.91
N PHE A 96 -24.02 4.88 -14.80
CA PHE A 96 -25.35 5.25 -15.30
C PHE A 96 -25.43 4.83 -16.77
N ALA A 97 -26.28 3.84 -17.02
CA ALA A 97 -26.68 3.45 -18.36
C ALA A 97 -27.27 4.70 -19.03
N ARG A 98 -26.64 5.15 -20.12
CA ARG A 98 -27.26 6.08 -21.06
C ARG A 98 -28.40 5.35 -21.75
N THR A 99 -29.56 5.28 -21.09
CA THR A 99 -30.82 4.96 -21.75
C THR A 99 -31.18 6.15 -22.65
N GLY A 100 -31.43 5.85 -23.92
CA GLY A 100 -31.46 6.83 -24.99
C GLY A 100 -32.59 7.86 -24.94
N ALA A 101 -32.42 8.89 -25.75
CA ALA A 101 -33.50 9.72 -26.27
C ALA A 101 -33.15 10.11 -27.71
N ALA A 102 -33.37 9.20 -28.65
CA ALA A 102 -33.55 9.56 -30.05
C ALA A 102 -35.04 9.80 -30.27
N ARG A 103 -35.44 11.07 -30.38
CA ARG A 103 -36.72 11.48 -30.97
C ARG A 103 -36.58 12.84 -31.66
N HIS A 104 -37.32 12.95 -32.76
CA HIS A 104 -37.61 14.12 -33.60
C HIS A 104 -36.54 14.43 -34.67
N ALA A 105 -36.87 14.59 -35.96
CA ALA A 105 -38.14 14.65 -36.68
C ALA A 105 -37.91 14.23 -38.14
#